data_AF-A0A3S5D421-F1
#
_entry.id   AF-A0A3S5D421-F1
#
_cell.length_a   1.000
_cell.length_b   1.000
_cell.length_c   1.000
_cell.angle_alpha   90.00
_cell.angle_beta   90.00
_cell.angle_gamma   90.00
#
_symmetry.space_group_name_H-M   'P 1'
#
loop_
_entity.id
_entity.type
_entity.pdbx_description
1 polymer ?
#
loop_
_entity_poly.entity_id
_entity_poly.type
_entity_poly.pdbx_seq_one_letter_code
_entity_poly.pdbx_strand_id
1 'polypeptide(L)'
;MQDDPNLWREIVGARAPEVWAGIMAGMIYVYVKSPHPTWTMRVFEAIISGLIAYATSDWAAERVGVPLPVAAALLAACGYLILDVVRSLIADRQILKDIIVKRLGGKNG
;
A
#
# COMPACT_ATOMS: atom_id res chain seq x y z
N MET A 1 16.28 20.04 -9.79
CA MET A 1 16.55 18.59 -9.81
C MET A 1 16.90 18.26 -11.24
N GLN A 2 18.15 17.90 -11.53
CA GLN A 2 18.55 17.46 -12.86
C GLN A 2 17.88 16.11 -13.12
N ASP A 3 17.14 16.00 -14.22
CA ASP A 3 16.58 14.75 -14.72
C ASP A 3 17.75 13.85 -15.15
N ASP A 4 18.32 13.12 -14.21
CA ASP A 4 19.37 12.14 -14.51
C ASP A 4 18.71 10.98 -15.28
N PRO A 5 18.99 10.81 -16.60
CA PRO A 5 18.27 9.85 -17.45
C PRO A 5 18.52 8.39 -17.05
N ASN A 6 19.47 8.15 -16.15
CA ASN A 6 19.80 6.83 -15.62
C ASN A 6 18.98 6.45 -14.38
N LEU A 7 18.37 7.42 -13.69
CA LEU A 7 17.62 7.17 -12.45
C LEU A 7 16.41 6.24 -12.69
N TRP A 8 15.75 6.38 -13.83
CA TRP A 8 14.67 5.48 -14.24
C TRP A 8 15.15 4.05 -14.52
N ARG A 9 16.34 3.89 -15.10
CA ARG A 9 16.91 2.55 -15.34
C ARG A 9 17.34 1.89 -14.04
N GLU A 10 17.86 2.66 -13.09
CA GLU A 10 18.23 2.15 -11.77
C GLU A 10 17.00 1.66 -11.00
N ILE A 11 15.90 2.43 -11.01
CA ILE A 11 14.65 2.02 -10.36
C ILE A 11 14.05 0.77 -11.04
N VAL A 12 13.94 0.79 -12.37
CA VAL A 12 13.34 -0.34 -13.11
C VAL A 12 14.23 -1.59 -13.02
N GLY A 13 15.55 -1.41 -13.07
CA GLY A 13 16.54 -2.49 -12.96
C GLY A 13 16.77 -3.00 -11.54
N ALA A 14 16.22 -2.33 -10.51
CA ALA A 14 16.37 -2.77 -9.11
C ALA A 14 15.67 -4.10 -8.81
N ARG A 15 14.67 -4.49 -9.61
CA ARG A 15 13.93 -5.74 -9.44
C ARG A 15 13.73 -6.48 -10.76
N ALA A 16 13.59 -7.79 -10.67
CA ALA A 16 13.30 -8.63 -11.82
C ALA A 16 11.95 -8.24 -12.46
N PRO A 17 11.81 -8.31 -13.80
CA PRO A 17 10.59 -7.92 -14.52
C PRO A 17 9.31 -8.61 -14.00
N GLU A 18 9.42 -9.84 -13.53
CA GLU A 18 8.33 -10.64 -12.99
C GLU A 18 7.76 -10.04 -11.70
N VAL A 19 8.61 -9.42 -10.88
CA VAL A 19 8.18 -8.74 -9.65
C VAL A 19 7.39 -7.49 -9.99
N TRP A 20 7.82 -6.73 -10.99
CA TRP A 20 7.07 -5.61 -11.51
C TRP A 20 5.71 -6.04 -12.08
N ALA A 21 5.64 -7.17 -12.79
CA ALA A 21 4.38 -7.74 -13.24
C ALA A 21 3.44 -8.09 -12.07
N GLY A 22 3.98 -8.65 -10.98
CA GLY A 22 3.24 -8.92 -9.75
C GLY A 22 2.69 -7.65 -9.09
N ILE A 23 3.53 -6.62 -8.95
CA ILE A 23 3.12 -5.31 -8.42
C ILE A 23 2.00 -4.72 -9.27
N MET A 24 2.19 -4.69 -10.60
CA MET A 24 1.20 -4.15 -11.53
C MET A 24 -0.12 -4.92 -11.48
N ALA A 25 -0.09 -6.25 -11.39
CA ALA A 25 -1.28 -7.07 -11.23
C ALA A 25 -2.05 -6.71 -9.95
N GLY A 26 -1.33 -6.54 -8.84
CA GLY A 26 -1.92 -6.09 -7.58
C GLY A 26 -2.49 -4.67 -7.66
N MET A 27 -1.78 -3.73 -8.29
CA MET A 27 -2.27 -2.37 -8.50
C MET A 27 -3.54 -2.32 -9.34
N ILE A 28 -3.62 -3.11 -10.42
CA ILE A 28 -4.82 -3.22 -11.26
C ILE A 28 -5.98 -3.77 -10.43
N TYR A 29 -5.74 -4.82 -9.63
CA TYR A 29 -6.75 -5.37 -8.74
C TYR A 29 -7.29 -4.30 -7.77
N VAL A 30 -6.39 -3.54 -7.11
CA VAL A 30 -6.76 -2.46 -6.20
C VAL A 30 -7.57 -1.38 -6.92
N TYR A 31 -7.13 -0.95 -8.10
CA TYR A 31 -7.85 0.04 -8.89
C TYR A 31 -9.29 -0.40 -9.22
N VAL A 32 -9.47 -1.65 -9.65
CA VAL A 32 -10.78 -2.21 -9.97
C VAL A 32 -11.65 -2.35 -8.72
N LYS A 33 -11.07 -2.78 -7.60
CA LYS A 33 -11.78 -3.03 -6.35
C LYS A 33 -12.13 -1.75 -5.58
N SER A 34 -11.35 -0.69 -5.76
CA SER A 34 -11.51 0.57 -5.03
C SER A 34 -12.93 1.13 -5.15
N PRO A 35 -13.60 1.46 -4.03
CA PRO A 35 -14.96 2.00 -4.00
C PRO A 35 -15.00 3.52 -4.25
N HIS A 36 -13.85 4.16 -4.51
CA HIS A 36 -13.82 5.60 -4.78
C HIS A 36 -14.51 5.95 -6.10
N PRO A 37 -15.39 6.97 -6.12
CA PRO A 37 -16.05 7.41 -7.34
C PRO A 37 -15.09 8.15 -8.28
N THR A 38 -14.06 8.79 -7.73
CA THR A 38 -13.10 9.59 -8.49
C THR A 38 -11.94 8.74 -8.99
N TRP A 39 -11.73 8.72 -10.30
CA TRP A 39 -10.64 7.95 -10.94
C TRP A 39 -9.27 8.26 -10.32
N THR A 40 -9.00 9.54 -10.03
CA THR A 40 -7.73 9.99 -9.43
C THR A 40 -7.48 9.35 -8.06
N MET A 41 -8.51 9.24 -7.22
CA MET A 41 -8.36 8.60 -5.91
C MET A 41 -8.09 7.10 -6.03
N ARG A 42 -8.74 6.42 -6.99
CA ARG A 42 -8.49 5.00 -7.28
C ARG A 42 -7.04 4.77 -7.73
N VAL A 43 -6.50 5.67 -8.55
CA VAL A 43 -5.09 5.63 -8.98
C VAL A 43 -4.16 5.84 -7.80
N PHE A 44 -4.43 6.81 -6.92
CA PHE A 44 -3.61 7.05 -5.74
C PHE A 44 -3.59 5.84 -4.79
N GLU A 45 -4.74 5.22 -4.51
CA GLU A 45 -4.78 3.99 -3.70
C GLU A 45 -3.97 2.86 -4.32
N ALA A 46 -4.09 2.67 -5.63
CA ALA A 46 -3.32 1.65 -6.35
C ALA A 46 -1.80 1.95 -6.26
N ILE A 47 -1.38 3.20 -6.45
CA ILE A 47 0.04 3.59 -6.35
C ILE A 47 0.57 3.36 -4.94
N ILE A 48 -0.15 3.81 -3.91
CA ILE A 48 0.29 3.63 -2.51
C ILE A 48 0.39 2.14 -2.18
N SER A 49 -0.59 1.35 -2.60
CA SER A 49 -0.59 -0.11 -2.41
C SER A 49 0.58 -0.78 -3.14
N GLY A 50 0.88 -0.35 -4.37
CA GLY A 50 2.03 -0.81 -5.13
C GLY A 50 3.37 -0.45 -4.50
N LEU A 51 3.48 0.75 -3.90
CA LEU A 51 4.67 1.18 -3.15
C LEU A 51 4.89 0.33 -1.89
N ILE A 52 3.82 -0.01 -1.17
CA ILE A 52 3.89 -0.93 -0.02
C ILE A 52 4.43 -2.30 -0.48
N ALA A 53 3.91 -2.82 -1.58
CA ALA A 53 4.40 -4.08 -2.15
C ALA A 53 5.86 -4.01 -2.59
N TYR A 54 6.27 -2.93 -3.25
CA TYR A 54 7.65 -2.70 -3.65
C TYR A 54 8.60 -2.67 -2.45
N ALA A 55 8.18 -2.07 -1.33
CA ALA A 55 9.01 -1.94 -0.13
C ALA A 55 9.08 -3.23 0.71
N THR A 56 8.06 -4.09 0.67
CA THR A 56 7.91 -5.21 1.62
C THR A 56 7.92 -6.60 1.00
N SER A 57 7.92 -6.71 -0.33
CA SER A 57 7.80 -7.99 -1.05
C SER A 57 8.92 -9.00 -0.79
N ASP A 58 10.18 -8.57 -0.68
CA ASP A 58 11.29 -9.50 -0.41
C ASP A 58 11.15 -10.15 0.96
N TRP A 59 10.93 -9.31 1.98
CA TRP A 59 10.76 -9.77 3.35
C TRP A 59 9.59 -10.75 3.46
N ALA A 60 8.46 -10.46 2.82
CA ALA A 60 7.30 -11.34 2.85
C ALA A 60 7.54 -12.66 2.09
N ALA A 61 8.21 -12.60 0.94
CA ALA A 61 8.53 -13.79 0.15
C ALA A 61 9.46 -14.74 0.95
N GLU A 62 10.49 -14.20 1.59
CA GLU A 62 11.41 -14.96 2.44
C GLU A 62 10.71 -15.59 3.65
N ARG A 63 9.79 -14.86 4.28
CA ARG A 63 9.13 -15.32 5.51
C ARG A 63 8.05 -16.37 5.26
N VAL A 64 7.33 -16.26 4.15
CA VAL A 64 6.19 -17.11 3.81
C VAL A 64 6.60 -18.27 2.88
N GLY A 65 7.78 -18.18 2.24
CA GLY A 65 8.29 -19.22 1.34
C GLY A 65 7.56 -19.26 0.00
N VAL A 66 7.00 -18.13 -0.44
CA VAL A 66 6.28 -18.01 -1.71
C VAL A 66 7.13 -17.31 -2.78
N PRO A 67 6.86 -17.55 -4.07
CA PRO A 67 7.56 -16.84 -5.14
C PRO A 67 7.39 -15.32 -5.03
N LEU A 68 8.48 -14.58 -5.24
CA LEU A 68 8.54 -13.12 -5.07
C LEU A 68 7.47 -12.34 -5.87
N PRO A 69 7.16 -12.68 -7.14
CA PRO A 69 6.07 -12.04 -7.88
C PRO A 69 4.70 -12.22 -7.22
N VAL A 70 4.46 -13.40 -6.64
CA VAL A 70 3.21 -13.74 -5.95
C VAL A 70 3.12 -12.96 -4.64
N ALA A 71 4.21 -12.90 -3.87
CA ALA A 71 4.28 -12.08 -2.66
C ALA A 71 3.98 -10.60 -2.94
N ALA A 72 4.56 -10.05 -4.01
CA ALA A 72 4.35 -8.66 -4.41
C ALA A 72 2.89 -8.38 -4.82
N ALA A 73 2.27 -9.27 -5.61
CA ALA A 73 0.87 -9.13 -5.98
C ALA A 73 -0.08 -9.18 -4.76
N LEU A 74 0.17 -10.13 -3.86
CA LEU A 74 -0.62 -10.28 -2.63
C LEU A 74 -0.44 -9.08 -1.69
N LEU A 75 0.79 -8.59 -1.52
CA LEU A 75 1.05 -7.43 -0.69
C LEU A 75 0.44 -6.16 -1.23
N ALA A 76 0.39 -5.96 -2.54
CA ALA A 76 -0.33 -4.85 -3.13
C ALA A 76 -1.83 -4.94 -2.81
N ALA A 77 -2.43 -6.12 -2.92
CA ALA A 77 -3.82 -6.32 -2.51
C ALA A 77 -4.04 -6.12 -1.00
N CYS A 78 -3.10 -6.55 -0.16
CA CYS A 78 -3.14 -6.31 1.29
C CYS A 78 -2.95 -4.83 1.65
N GLY A 79 -2.12 -4.10 0.90
CA GLY A 79 -1.93 -2.65 1.08
C GLY A 79 -3.25 -1.91 0.95
N TYR A 80 -4.10 -2.31 0.01
CA TYR A 80 -5.46 -1.79 -0.11
C TYR A 80 -6.32 -2.07 1.13
N LEU A 81 -6.27 -3.27 1.71
CA LEU A 81 -7.01 -3.57 2.94
C LEU A 81 -6.56 -2.68 4.11
N ILE A 82 -5.26 -2.40 4.21
CA ILE A 82 -4.73 -1.50 5.24
C ILE A 82 -5.28 -0.08 5.03
N LEU A 83 -5.28 0.41 3.78
CA LEU A 83 -5.84 1.73 3.45
C LEU A 83 -7.34 1.81 3.76
N ASP A 84 -8.09 0.74 3.48
CA ASP A 84 -9.52 0.65 3.76
C ASP A 84 -9.79 0.69 5.28
N VAL A 85 -9.01 -0.05 6.07
CA VAL A 85 -9.08 -0.02 7.54
C VAL A 85 -8.75 1.38 8.08
N VAL A 86 -7.67 2.00 7.60
CA VAL A 86 -7.28 3.36 8.00
C VAL A 86 -8.39 4.35 7.65
N ARG A 87 -8.98 4.24 6.46
CA ARG A 87 -10.10 5.09 6.04
C ARG A 87 -11.32 4.89 6.95
N SER A 88 -11.68 3.64 7.27
CA SER A 88 -12.78 3.34 8.18
C SER A 88 -12.54 3.99 9.56
N LEU A 89 -11.32 3.90 10.09
CA LEU A 89 -10.94 4.54 11.36
C LEU A 89 -11.03 6.07 11.31
N ILE A 90 -10.63 6.69 10.19
CA ILE A 90 -10.71 8.15 10.01
C ILE A 90 -12.18 8.60 9.85
N ALA A 91 -13.00 7.85 9.14
CA ALA A 91 -14.43 8.10 9.02
C ALA A 91 -15.09 8.08 10.42
N ASP A 92 -14.67 7.12 11.25
CA ASP A 92 -15.04 7.00 12.66
C ASP A 92 -14.22 7.93 13.58
N ARG A 93 -14.02 9.18 13.16
CA ARG A 93 -13.31 10.23 13.92
C ARG A 93 -13.81 10.38 15.36
N GLN A 94 -15.07 10.05 15.64
CA GLN A 94 -15.64 10.08 17.00
C GLN A 94 -15.03 8.97 17.87
N ILE A 95 -14.93 7.75 17.34
CA ILE A 95 -14.28 6.62 18.01
C ILE A 95 -12.79 6.91 18.22
N LEU A 96 -12.12 7.52 17.23
CA LEU A 96 -10.72 7.91 17.37
C LEU A 96 -10.52 8.93 18.50
N LYS A 97 -11.39 9.95 18.59
CA LYS A 97 -11.39 10.92 19.69
C LYS A 97 -11.62 10.25 21.03
N ASP A 98 -12.56 9.32 21.12
CA ASP A 98 -12.84 8.61 22.37
C ASP A 98 -11.68 7.72 22.82
N ILE A 99 -10.99 7.05 21.89
CA ILE A 99 -9.78 6.27 22.18
C ILE A 99 -8.63 7.18 22.63
N ILE A 100 -8.43 8.30 21.92
CA ILE A 100 -7.40 9.29 22.27
C ILE A 100 -7.70 9.90 23.64
N VAL A 101 -8.92 10.32 23.91
CA VAL A 101 -9.33 10.86 25.23
C VAL A 101 -9.19 9.80 26.32
N LYS A 102 -9.55 8.54 26.06
CA LYS A 102 -9.36 7.45 27.04
C LYS A 102 -7.88 7.11 27.30
N ARG A 103 -7.00 7.20 26.30
CA ARG A 103 -5.57 6.89 26.45
C ARG A 103 -4.70 8.08 26.89
N LEU A 104 -5.05 9.30 26.52
CA LEU A 104 -4.29 10.53 26.82
C LEU A 104 -4.94 11.36 27.93
N GLY A 105 -6.24 11.21 28.17
CA GLY A 105 -7.04 12.01 29.11
C GLY A 105 -7.37 11.32 30.43
N GLY A 106 -6.59 10.33 30.86
CA GLY A 106 -6.67 9.77 32.21
C GLY A 106 -6.11 10.71 33.28
N LYS A 107 -6.49 11.99 33.28
CA LYS A 107 -6.29 12.93 34.40
C LYS A 107 -7.13 14.19 34.16
N ASN A 108 -8.35 14.18 34.66
CA ASN A 108 -9.05 15.33 35.24
C ASN A 108 -10.44 14.84 35.68
N GLY A 109 -10.48 14.41 36.94
CA GLY A 109 -11.61 13.88 37.69
C GLY A 109 -11.08 13.42 39.02
#